data_AF-A0A1I7V520-F1
#
_entry.id   AF-A0A1I7V520-F1
#
_cell.length_a   1.000
_cell.length_b   1.000
_cell.length_c   1.000
_cell.angle_alpha   90.00
_cell.angle_beta   90.00
_cell.angle_gamma   90.00
#
_symmetry.space_group_name_H-M   'P 1'
#
loop_
_entity.id
_entity.type
_entity.pdbx_description
1 polymer ?
#
loop_
_entity_poly.entity_id
_entity_poly.type
_entity_poly.pdbx_seq_one_letter_code
_entity_poly.pdbx_strand_id
1 'polypeptide(L)'
;MKAEPDLLTLPNEVLLQVFRRLPRHDVFFGVAHVNHRFRNLVQKNLKTIRLFDAHCHVNIVDNSSFTKYRNDGTDPIITYSFTLFDRRLPEFTQKRRLCLRGNDIRYKELHLSHFNDSSMHAQFERAGAGHDVSILPITVKTLLSYINLQAIRFQVRKQCKSESKRIEDDFFADCLQFCEKVCSQVEIKSLLLASKSILFPWKLGQKSLMKLSELRSIQNLILENMTTFDPFSMYLKLPTTNLASLQFRMDHRHRLDLDQMTFTPINGSLLKILSDSAVPRLDFSAYSEVSQIVSSIDSVDMCCFIKRWHSSIKPWIIKGISFNSTVTIDDFRSAVYKSLPSNFAIPIPYCRFQTAHQKSRNIVLEFACYANGNATQWIIRTGHLDSC
;
A
#
# COMPACT_ATOMS: atom_id res chain seq x y z
N MET A 1 37.80 6.48 -44.82
CA MET A 1 36.95 6.06 -43.69
C MET A 1 37.40 6.81 -42.45
N LYS A 2 36.54 7.62 -41.81
CA LYS A 2 36.86 8.17 -40.48
C LYS A 2 36.80 7.00 -39.50
N ALA A 3 37.90 6.72 -38.81
CA ALA A 3 37.93 5.72 -37.75
C ALA A 3 36.89 6.10 -36.70
N GLU A 4 35.98 5.18 -36.36
CA GLU A 4 35.05 5.40 -35.28
C GLU A 4 35.84 5.65 -33.98
N PRO A 5 35.47 6.64 -33.17
CA PRO A 5 36.17 6.93 -31.92
C PRO A 5 36.05 5.73 -30.98
N ASP A 6 37.19 5.28 -30.46
CA ASP A 6 37.21 4.23 -29.44
C ASP A 6 36.56 4.74 -28.16
N LEU A 7 35.45 4.12 -27.76
CA LEU A 7 34.70 4.40 -26.54
C LEU A 7 35.61 4.38 -25.30
N LEU A 8 36.70 3.60 -25.32
CA LEU A 8 37.66 3.50 -24.22
C LEU A 8 38.46 4.80 -24.02
N THR A 9 38.62 5.62 -25.04
CA THR A 9 39.40 6.87 -25.00
C THR A 9 38.58 8.11 -24.63
N LEU A 10 37.25 8.00 -24.62
CA LEU A 10 36.39 9.14 -24.30
C LEU A 10 36.53 9.58 -22.83
N PRO A 11 36.38 10.88 -22.52
CA PRO A 11 36.32 11.38 -21.14
C PRO A 11 35.14 10.79 -20.36
N ASN A 12 35.29 10.71 -19.03
CA ASN A 12 34.26 10.15 -18.15
C ASN A 12 32.93 10.90 -18.25
N GLU A 13 32.97 12.22 -18.42
CA GLU A 13 31.80 13.09 -18.52
C GLU A 13 30.98 12.75 -19.77
N VAL A 14 31.66 12.54 -20.90
CA VAL A 14 31.03 12.17 -22.18
C VAL A 14 30.45 10.76 -22.09
N LEU A 15 31.20 9.81 -21.55
CA LEU A 15 30.71 8.43 -21.33
C LEU A 15 29.46 8.41 -20.45
N LEU A 16 29.43 9.23 -19.39
CA LEU A 16 28.27 9.31 -18.51
C LEU A 16 27.02 9.83 -19.23
N GLN A 17 27.18 10.83 -20.11
CA GLN A 17 26.07 11.33 -20.92
C GLN A 17 25.53 10.26 -21.86
N VAL A 18 26.40 9.43 -22.44
CA VAL A 18 26.01 8.28 -23.27
C VAL A 18 25.26 7.26 -22.41
N PHE A 19 25.84 6.84 -21.27
CA PHE A 19 25.25 5.81 -20.40
C PHE A 19 23.87 6.21 -19.87
N ARG A 20 23.65 7.48 -19.56
CA ARG A 20 22.34 8.01 -19.12
C ARG A 20 21.24 7.88 -20.17
N ARG A 21 21.60 7.84 -21.46
CA ARG A 21 20.65 7.71 -22.57
C ARG A 21 20.34 6.26 -22.92
N LEU A 22 21.19 5.33 -22.52
CA LEU A 22 21.01 3.91 -22.80
C LEU A 22 19.79 3.32 -22.07
N PRO A 23 19.15 2.29 -22.66
CA PRO A 23 18.21 1.42 -21.95
C PRO A 23 18.83 0.80 -20.70
N ARG A 24 17.99 0.55 -19.69
CA ARG A 24 18.36 -0.09 -18.40
C ARG A 24 19.09 -1.42 -18.61
N HIS A 25 18.58 -2.22 -19.54
CA HIS A 25 19.15 -3.49 -19.95
C HIS A 25 20.60 -3.35 -20.43
N ASP A 26 20.86 -2.37 -21.30
CA ASP A 26 22.18 -2.20 -21.93
C ASP A 26 23.19 -1.60 -20.95
N VAL A 27 22.73 -0.78 -20.01
CA VAL A 27 23.56 -0.30 -18.89
C VAL A 27 24.02 -1.47 -18.04
N PHE A 28 23.09 -2.35 -17.64
CA PHE A 28 23.38 -3.43 -16.71
C PHE A 28 24.13 -4.59 -17.37
N PHE A 29 23.58 -5.18 -18.43
CA PHE A 29 24.17 -6.37 -19.08
C PHE A 29 25.30 -6.03 -20.06
N GLY A 30 25.35 -4.79 -20.55
CA GLY A 30 26.41 -4.32 -21.45
C GLY A 30 27.47 -3.51 -20.70
N VAL A 31 27.18 -2.22 -20.49
CA VAL A 31 28.15 -1.21 -20.03
C VAL A 31 28.87 -1.62 -18.74
N ALA A 32 28.13 -2.10 -17.72
CA ALA A 32 28.71 -2.47 -16.43
C ALA A 32 29.65 -3.70 -16.49
N HIS A 33 29.64 -4.44 -17.60
CA HIS A 33 30.47 -5.63 -17.81
C HIS A 33 31.59 -5.45 -18.84
N VAL A 34 31.67 -4.30 -19.53
CA VAL A 34 32.73 -4.04 -20.53
C VAL A 34 34.12 -4.00 -19.89
N ASN A 35 34.32 -3.14 -18.87
CA ASN A 35 35.59 -3.04 -18.16
C ASN A 35 35.40 -2.41 -16.76
N HIS A 36 36.46 -2.41 -15.95
CA HIS A 36 36.44 -1.87 -14.59
C HIS A 36 36.15 -0.36 -14.55
N ARG A 37 36.65 0.43 -15.52
CA ARG A 37 36.40 1.88 -15.60
C ARG A 37 34.90 2.16 -15.78
N PHE A 38 34.25 1.49 -16.72
CA PHE A 38 32.84 1.66 -17.05
C PHE A 38 31.96 1.22 -15.88
N ARG A 39 32.27 0.05 -15.29
CA ARG A 39 31.60 -0.44 -14.07
C ARG A 39 31.67 0.58 -12.93
N ASN A 40 32.86 1.10 -12.65
CA ASN A 40 33.03 2.10 -11.59
C ASN A 40 32.31 3.41 -11.90
N LEU A 41 32.30 3.83 -13.17
CA LEU A 41 31.61 5.03 -13.59
C LEU A 41 30.10 4.91 -13.38
N VAL A 42 29.54 3.75 -13.71
CA VAL A 42 28.12 3.43 -13.48
C VAL A 42 27.81 3.36 -11.99
N GLN A 43 28.57 2.57 -11.22
CA GLN A 43 28.36 2.40 -9.77
C GLN A 43 28.44 3.71 -8.98
N LYS A 44 29.36 4.62 -9.34
CA LYS A 44 29.46 5.95 -8.70
C LYS A 44 28.31 6.88 -9.05
N ASN A 45 27.53 6.57 -10.10
CA ASN A 45 26.52 7.48 -10.67
C ASN A 45 25.13 6.85 -10.78
N LEU A 46 24.85 5.79 -10.02
CA LEU A 46 23.58 5.04 -10.05
C LEU A 46 22.35 5.95 -9.88
N LYS A 47 22.45 7.02 -9.07
CA LYS A 47 21.36 8.01 -8.87
C LYS A 47 20.95 8.77 -10.15
N THR A 48 21.83 8.85 -11.14
CA THR A 48 21.60 9.61 -12.38
C THR A 48 21.37 8.72 -13.59
N ILE A 49 21.63 7.43 -13.44
CA ILE A 49 21.52 6.43 -14.50
C ILE A 49 20.14 5.77 -14.42
N ARG A 50 19.62 5.30 -15.56
CA ARG A 50 18.32 4.62 -15.60
C ARG A 50 18.45 3.23 -14.95
N LEU A 51 17.91 3.11 -13.74
CA LEU A 51 17.81 1.86 -12.97
C LEU A 51 16.57 1.04 -13.37
N PHE A 52 16.55 -0.25 -13.04
CA PHE A 52 15.36 -1.09 -13.21
C PHE A 52 14.31 -0.72 -12.17
N ASP A 53 13.08 -0.50 -12.61
CA ASP A 53 11.99 -0.35 -11.65
C ASP A 53 11.58 -1.74 -11.16
N ALA A 54 11.38 -1.88 -9.85
CA ALA A 54 10.97 -3.15 -9.26
C ALA A 54 9.81 -2.99 -8.28
N HIS A 55 9.05 -4.08 -8.16
CA HIS A 55 8.17 -4.34 -7.03
C HIS A 55 8.84 -5.33 -6.10
N CYS A 56 8.61 -5.20 -4.80
CA CYS A 56 9.08 -6.16 -3.81
C CYS A 56 7.88 -6.74 -3.04
N HIS A 57 7.82 -8.07 -2.94
CA HIS A 57 6.91 -8.76 -2.04
C HIS A 57 7.70 -9.33 -0.87
N VAL A 58 7.44 -8.77 0.31
CA VAL A 58 7.98 -9.25 1.59
C VAL A 58 6.94 -10.15 2.24
N ASN A 59 7.27 -11.43 2.38
CA ASN A 59 6.50 -12.38 3.18
C ASN A 59 7.21 -12.59 4.52
N ILE A 60 6.49 -12.33 5.60
CA ILE A 60 6.96 -12.53 6.97
C ILE A 60 6.15 -13.70 7.54
N VAL A 61 6.82 -14.79 7.86
CA VAL A 61 6.21 -15.95 8.52
C VAL A 61 6.67 -15.94 9.96
N ASP A 62 5.76 -15.58 10.85
CA ASP A 62 5.98 -15.57 12.30
C ASP A 62 5.26 -16.78 12.89
N ASN A 63 6.05 -17.80 13.23
CA ASN A 63 5.56 -19.05 13.83
C ASN A 63 5.58 -19.01 15.36
N SER A 64 5.92 -17.86 15.96
CA SER A 64 6.17 -17.78 17.40
C SER A 64 4.89 -17.62 18.21
N SER A 65 4.86 -18.21 19.41
CA SER A 65 3.69 -18.18 20.28
C SER A 65 3.59 -16.88 21.07
N PHE A 66 4.69 -16.31 21.56
CA PHE A 66 4.72 -15.07 22.33
C PHE A 66 6.16 -14.57 22.47
N THR A 67 6.37 -13.24 22.33
CA THR A 67 7.54 -12.40 22.69
C THR A 67 8.46 -11.89 21.55
N LYS A 68 8.90 -10.63 21.73
CA LYS A 68 9.90 -9.89 20.93
C LYS A 68 11.16 -10.74 20.69
N TYR A 69 11.75 -10.56 19.52
CA TYR A 69 13.07 -11.02 19.06
C TYR A 69 13.87 -11.80 20.10
N ARG A 70 14.06 -13.10 19.87
CA ARG A 70 14.74 -13.99 20.81
C ARG A 70 16.10 -14.41 20.28
N ASN A 71 17.03 -14.59 21.22
CA ASN A 71 18.35 -15.19 20.96
C ASN A 71 18.29 -16.73 20.79
N ASP A 72 17.10 -17.32 20.65
CA ASP A 72 16.87 -18.78 20.62
C ASP A 72 16.70 -19.36 19.20
N GLY A 73 16.85 -18.55 18.16
CA GLY A 73 16.79 -19.00 16.76
C GLY A 73 15.37 -19.25 16.22
N THR A 74 14.33 -18.88 16.96
CA THR A 74 12.92 -18.92 16.50
C THR A 74 12.48 -17.64 15.79
N ASP A 75 13.42 -16.97 15.14
CA ASP A 75 13.21 -15.71 14.44
C ASP A 75 12.20 -15.86 13.28
N PRO A 76 11.42 -14.80 12.98
CA PRO A 76 10.49 -14.81 11.88
C PRO A 76 11.23 -15.02 10.55
N ILE A 77 10.68 -15.88 9.70
CA ILE A 77 11.24 -16.12 8.37
C ILE A 77 10.77 -14.98 7.47
N ILE A 78 11.72 -14.15 7.03
CA ILE A 78 11.46 -13.04 6.13
C ILE A 78 12.01 -13.36 4.75
N THR A 79 11.12 -13.36 3.76
CA THR A 79 11.46 -13.58 2.36
C THR A 79 11.07 -12.37 1.52
N TYR A 80 11.97 -11.94 0.65
CA TYR A 80 11.80 -10.79 -0.25
C TYR A 80 11.80 -11.33 -1.66
N SER A 81 10.80 -10.98 -2.44
CA SER A 81 10.69 -11.41 -3.82
C SER A 81 10.64 -10.16 -4.69
N PHE A 82 11.66 -9.96 -5.52
CA PHE A 82 11.78 -8.78 -6.37
C PHE A 82 11.34 -9.12 -7.80
N THR A 83 10.36 -8.37 -8.29
CA THR A 83 9.86 -8.47 -9.66
C THR A 83 10.21 -7.20 -10.42
N LEU A 84 10.99 -7.32 -11.50
CA LEU A 84 11.34 -6.20 -12.37
C LEU A 84 10.21 -5.91 -13.36
N PHE A 85 10.04 -4.66 -13.76
CA PHE A 85 9.06 -4.30 -14.80
C PHE A 85 9.54 -3.18 -15.72
N ASP A 86 9.06 -3.24 -16.97
CA ASP A 86 9.32 -2.24 -18.00
C ASP A 86 8.13 -1.27 -18.13
N ARG A 87 8.42 0.04 -18.09
CA ARG A 87 7.42 1.11 -18.26
C ARG A 87 7.01 1.33 -19.71
N ARG A 88 7.70 0.71 -20.68
CA ARG A 88 7.50 0.98 -22.11
C ARG A 88 6.20 0.42 -22.68
N LEU A 89 5.54 -0.52 -22.01
CA LEU A 89 4.30 -1.10 -22.51
C LEU A 89 3.09 -0.23 -22.11
N PRO A 90 2.22 0.15 -23.08
CA PRO A 90 1.05 1.00 -22.84
C PRO A 90 0.01 0.37 -21.88
N GLU A 91 0.12 -0.94 -21.61
CA GLU A 91 -0.72 -1.65 -20.63
C GLU A 91 -0.42 -1.32 -19.16
N PHE A 92 0.59 -0.49 -18.86
CA PHE A 92 0.92 -0.09 -17.50
C PHE A 92 -0.03 1.02 -17.00
N THR A 93 -1.33 0.72 -17.00
CA THR A 93 -2.38 1.56 -16.43
C THR A 93 -2.23 1.67 -14.91
N GLN A 94 -2.81 2.73 -14.33
CA GLN A 94 -2.88 2.96 -12.88
C GLN A 94 -3.31 1.71 -12.08
N LYS A 95 -4.14 0.82 -12.68
CA LYS A 95 -4.56 -0.46 -12.10
C LYS A 95 -3.40 -1.42 -11.81
N ARG A 96 -2.38 -1.55 -12.68
CA ARG A 96 -1.23 -2.45 -12.40
C ARG A 96 -0.31 -1.94 -11.28
N ARG A 97 -0.21 -0.61 -11.09
CA ARG A 97 0.44 0.00 -9.90
C ARG A 97 -0.30 -0.31 -8.59
N LEU A 98 -1.63 -0.45 -8.67
CA LEU A 98 -2.51 -0.75 -7.55
C LEU A 98 -2.56 -2.25 -7.22
N CYS A 99 -2.41 -3.11 -8.23
CA CYS A 99 -2.55 -4.56 -8.05
C CYS A 99 -1.27 -5.28 -7.61
N LEU A 100 -0.11 -4.61 -7.59
CA LEU A 100 1.20 -5.23 -7.28
C LEU A 100 1.45 -6.53 -8.10
N ARG A 101 0.82 -6.62 -9.28
CA ARG A 101 0.94 -7.73 -10.23
C ARG A 101 1.46 -7.15 -11.54
N GLY A 102 2.74 -7.36 -11.79
CA GLY A 102 3.38 -7.00 -13.04
C GLY A 102 4.38 -8.10 -13.37
N ASN A 103 3.96 -9.09 -14.15
CA ASN A 103 4.88 -10.06 -14.73
C ASN A 103 5.36 -9.47 -16.05
N ASP A 104 6.51 -8.79 -16.05
CA ASP A 104 7.30 -8.79 -17.28
C ASP A 104 7.88 -10.19 -17.40
N ILE A 105 7.26 -11.02 -18.24
CA ILE A 105 7.61 -12.43 -18.47
C ILE A 105 9.08 -12.65 -18.89
N ARG A 106 9.80 -11.57 -19.24
CA ARG A 106 11.22 -11.60 -19.60
C ARG A 106 12.15 -11.68 -18.38
N TYR A 107 11.71 -11.24 -17.19
CA TYR A 107 12.54 -11.19 -15.98
C TYR A 107 11.99 -12.12 -14.91
N LYS A 108 12.88 -12.99 -14.39
CA LYS A 108 12.58 -13.95 -13.33
C LYS A 108 12.52 -13.27 -11.96
N GLU A 109 11.70 -13.80 -11.06
CA GLU A 109 11.62 -13.30 -9.68
C GLU A 109 12.91 -13.67 -8.90
N LEU A 110 13.45 -12.68 -8.17
CA LEU A 110 14.60 -12.89 -7.28
C LEU A 110 14.08 -13.05 -5.85
N HIS A 111 14.22 -14.26 -5.29
CA HIS A 111 13.87 -14.56 -3.92
C HIS A 111 15.10 -14.41 -3.02
N LEU A 112 14.97 -13.65 -1.94
CA LEU A 112 15.97 -13.49 -0.91
C LEU A 112 15.36 -13.93 0.41
N SER A 113 16.04 -14.79 1.15
CA SER A 113 15.75 -15.06 2.55
C SER A 113 16.91 -14.55 3.39
N HIS A 114 16.62 -13.77 4.43
CA HIS A 114 17.62 -13.47 5.45
C HIS A 114 17.19 -14.12 6.77
N PHE A 115 18.14 -14.81 7.40
CA PHE A 115 18.12 -15.06 8.83
C PHE A 115 18.98 -13.97 9.49
N ASN A 116 18.61 -13.53 10.69
CA ASN A 116 19.26 -12.39 11.36
C ASN A 116 20.79 -12.55 11.47
N ASP A 117 21.28 -13.80 11.46
CA ASP A 117 22.69 -14.15 11.34
C ASP A 117 23.23 -14.01 9.92
N SER A 118 23.31 -12.75 9.44
CA SER A 118 24.23 -12.20 8.42
C SER A 118 24.40 -12.91 7.06
N SER A 119 23.75 -14.06 6.84
CA SER A 119 23.83 -14.90 5.67
C SER A 119 22.60 -14.64 4.80
N MET A 120 22.80 -13.81 3.77
CA MET A 120 21.80 -13.63 2.72
C MET A 120 21.82 -14.86 1.83
N HIS A 121 20.73 -15.63 1.83
CA HIS A 121 20.50 -16.68 0.85
C HIS A 121 19.59 -16.12 -0.25
N ALA A 122 19.99 -16.35 -1.50
CA ALA A 122 19.28 -15.82 -2.65
C ALA A 122 19.12 -16.89 -3.71
N GLN A 123 17.95 -16.90 -4.32
CA GLN A 123 17.52 -17.88 -5.30
C GLN A 123 16.81 -17.18 -6.47
N PHE A 124 17.12 -17.59 -7.70
CA PHE A 124 16.34 -17.22 -8.88
C PHE A 124 15.36 -18.33 -9.23
N GLU A 125 14.08 -17.99 -9.41
CA GLU A 125 13.10 -18.90 -9.96
C GLU A 125 13.44 -19.19 -11.44
N ARG A 126 13.66 -20.46 -11.81
CA ARG A 126 14.00 -20.82 -13.19
C ARG A 126 12.71 -21.04 -13.99
N ALA A 127 12.53 -20.29 -15.09
CA ALA A 127 11.45 -20.53 -16.06
C ALA A 127 11.40 -22.02 -16.47
N GLY A 128 10.33 -22.72 -16.10
CA GLY A 128 10.10 -24.16 -16.31
C GLY A 128 9.97 -24.96 -14.99
N ALA A 129 9.91 -26.29 -15.07
CA ALA A 129 9.80 -27.20 -13.91
C ALA A 129 11.15 -27.45 -13.19
N GLY A 130 12.08 -26.48 -13.25
CA GLY A 130 13.46 -26.67 -12.82
C GLY A 130 13.77 -25.93 -11.52
N HIS A 131 14.43 -26.63 -10.60
CA HIS A 131 14.88 -26.15 -9.29
C HIS A 131 15.49 -24.73 -9.28
N ASP A 132 15.30 -24.04 -8.15
CA ASP A 132 15.86 -22.72 -7.87
C ASP A 132 17.40 -22.70 -7.92
N VAL A 133 17.96 -21.66 -8.54
CA VAL A 133 19.42 -21.49 -8.65
C VAL A 133 19.91 -20.60 -7.52
N SER A 134 20.81 -21.10 -6.68
CA SER A 134 21.43 -20.31 -5.62
C SER A 134 22.42 -19.27 -6.18
N ILE A 135 22.43 -18.08 -5.60
CA ILE A 135 23.23 -16.95 -6.05
C ILE A 135 24.15 -16.50 -4.92
N LEU A 136 25.40 -16.19 -5.26
CA LEU A 136 26.36 -15.65 -4.30
C LEU A 136 25.91 -14.27 -3.77
N PRO A 137 26.10 -13.97 -2.46
CA PRO A 137 25.68 -12.71 -1.85
C PRO A 137 26.23 -11.44 -2.54
N ILE A 138 27.46 -11.51 -3.07
CA ILE A 138 28.09 -10.38 -3.79
C ILE A 138 27.34 -10.08 -5.09
N THR A 139 26.94 -11.12 -5.82
CA THR A 139 26.16 -10.99 -7.05
C THR A 139 24.78 -10.41 -6.76
N VAL A 140 24.14 -10.84 -5.66
CA VAL A 140 22.86 -10.30 -5.19
C VAL A 140 22.96 -8.82 -4.84
N LYS A 141 23.94 -8.43 -4.02
CA LYS A 141 24.19 -7.03 -3.68
C LYS A 141 24.40 -6.18 -4.94
N THR A 142 25.14 -6.72 -5.90
CA THR A 142 25.35 -6.05 -7.19
C THR A 142 24.02 -5.89 -7.92
N LEU A 143 23.21 -6.94 -8.06
CA LEU A 143 21.90 -6.88 -8.74
C LEU A 143 20.96 -5.85 -8.10
N LEU A 144 20.80 -5.90 -6.76
CA LEU A 144 19.92 -5.00 -6.02
C LEU A 144 20.38 -3.54 -6.11
N SER A 145 21.68 -3.29 -6.24
CA SER A 145 22.21 -1.93 -6.44
C SER A 145 21.75 -1.29 -7.76
N TYR A 146 21.22 -2.05 -8.72
CA TYR A 146 20.64 -1.51 -9.96
C TYR A 146 19.12 -1.37 -9.92
N ILE A 147 18.50 -1.56 -8.75
CA ILE A 147 17.06 -1.49 -8.56
C ILE A 147 16.63 -0.13 -8.00
N ASN A 148 15.56 0.41 -8.61
CA ASN A 148 14.72 1.45 -8.06
C ASN A 148 13.39 0.84 -7.61
N LEU A 149 13.21 0.71 -6.30
CA LEU A 149 12.03 0.11 -5.70
C LEU A 149 10.87 1.11 -5.65
N GLN A 150 9.75 0.80 -6.32
CA GLN A 150 8.62 1.72 -6.48
C GLN A 150 7.33 1.26 -5.84
N ALA A 151 7.18 -0.05 -5.62
CA ALA A 151 6.06 -0.58 -4.89
C ALA A 151 6.52 -1.72 -3.99
N ILE A 152 5.90 -1.82 -2.82
CA ILE A 152 6.23 -2.88 -1.88
C ILE A 152 4.95 -3.43 -1.25
N ARG A 153 4.93 -4.75 -1.11
CA ARG A 153 3.87 -5.50 -0.44
C ARG A 153 4.47 -6.18 0.77
N PHE A 154 3.89 -5.95 1.93
CA PHE A 154 4.16 -6.72 3.14
C PHE A 154 2.99 -7.66 3.41
N GLN A 155 3.31 -8.92 3.62
CA GLN A 155 2.33 -9.92 3.95
C GLN A 155 2.82 -10.76 5.14
N VAL A 156 2.17 -10.56 6.28
CA VAL A 156 2.49 -11.26 7.52
C VAL A 156 1.58 -12.46 7.67
N ARG A 157 2.16 -13.63 7.95
CA ARG A 157 1.42 -14.83 8.37
C ARG A 157 1.84 -15.15 9.80
N LYS A 158 0.97 -14.83 10.76
CA LYS A 158 1.11 -15.29 12.14
C LYS A 158 0.49 -16.68 12.26
N GLN A 159 1.26 -17.67 12.69
CA GLN A 159 0.77 -19.02 13.01
C GLN A 159 0.67 -19.18 14.53
N CYS A 160 -0.10 -18.30 15.18
CA CYS A 160 -0.27 -18.31 16.63
C CYS A 160 -1.49 -19.13 17.05
N LYS A 161 -1.52 -19.62 18.30
CA LYS A 161 -2.73 -20.17 18.91
C LYS A 161 -3.72 -19.04 19.19
N SER A 162 -5.03 -19.31 19.19
CA SER A 162 -6.11 -18.33 19.42
C SER A 162 -5.93 -17.50 20.71
N GLU A 163 -5.30 -18.07 21.73
CA GLU A 163 -5.00 -17.44 23.03
C GLU A 163 -3.80 -16.47 22.99
N SER A 164 -3.09 -16.38 21.85
CA SER A 164 -1.92 -15.53 21.70
C SER A 164 -2.30 -14.04 21.71
N LYS A 165 -1.68 -13.27 22.61
CA LYS A 165 -1.89 -11.80 22.66
C LYS A 165 -1.47 -11.17 21.33
N ARG A 166 -2.25 -10.17 20.89
CA ARG A 166 -1.95 -9.37 19.70
C ARG A 166 -0.69 -8.53 19.96
N ILE A 167 0.46 -8.97 19.44
CA ILE A 167 1.75 -8.28 19.63
C ILE A 167 1.96 -7.24 18.53
N GLU A 168 2.32 -6.03 18.95
CA GLU A 168 2.87 -4.97 18.10
C GLU A 168 4.33 -5.30 17.73
N ASP A 169 4.65 -5.20 16.44
CA ASP A 169 5.98 -5.53 15.93
C ASP A 169 6.51 -4.48 14.94
N ASP A 170 7.84 -4.40 14.82
CA ASP A 170 8.52 -3.41 13.99
C ASP A 170 9.03 -3.96 12.66
N PHE A 171 8.48 -5.10 12.21
CA PHE A 171 8.95 -5.78 10.99
C PHE A 171 8.89 -4.90 9.74
N PHE A 172 7.88 -4.04 9.63
CA PHE A 172 7.76 -3.11 8.50
C PHE A 172 8.98 -2.17 8.43
N ALA A 173 9.35 -1.53 9.54
CA ALA A 173 10.51 -0.64 9.58
C ALA A 173 11.82 -1.40 9.30
N ASP A 174 11.99 -2.57 9.89
CA ASP A 174 13.23 -3.35 9.78
C ASP A 174 13.44 -3.87 8.35
N CYS A 175 12.40 -4.41 7.72
CA CYS A 175 12.45 -4.88 6.35
C CYS A 175 12.61 -3.75 5.33
N LEU A 176 11.98 -2.60 5.58
CA LEU A 176 12.15 -1.44 4.73
C LEU A 176 13.57 -0.88 4.84
N GLN A 177 14.15 -0.85 6.04
CA GLN A 177 15.54 -0.46 6.26
C GLN A 177 16.50 -1.42 5.54
N PHE A 178 16.20 -2.72 5.48
CA PHE A 178 16.94 -3.66 4.63
C PHE A 178 16.89 -3.25 3.16
N CYS A 179 15.69 -2.98 2.62
CA CYS A 179 15.52 -2.56 1.23
C CYS A 179 16.30 -1.27 0.91
N GLU A 180 16.27 -0.29 1.82
CA GLU A 180 17.02 0.97 1.73
C GLU A 180 18.55 0.77 1.73
N LYS A 181 19.05 -0.28 2.39
CA LYS A 181 20.48 -0.62 2.41
C LYS A 181 20.96 -1.31 1.14
N VAL A 182 20.12 -2.15 0.52
CA VAL A 182 20.52 -3.00 -0.60
C VAL A 182 20.14 -2.46 -1.97
N CYS A 183 19.06 -1.68 -2.07
CA CYS A 183 18.63 -1.05 -3.31
C CYS A 183 19.30 0.32 -3.48
N SER A 184 19.57 0.73 -4.74
CA SER A 184 20.14 2.07 -4.95
C SER A 184 19.12 3.19 -4.71
N GLN A 185 17.84 2.94 -4.96
CA GLN A 185 16.79 3.93 -4.73
C GLN A 185 15.53 3.23 -4.23
N VAL A 186 14.92 3.81 -3.20
CA VAL A 186 13.63 3.37 -2.63
C VAL A 186 12.70 4.57 -2.64
N GLU A 187 11.85 4.66 -3.66
CA GLU A 187 10.85 5.72 -3.83
C GLU A 187 9.47 5.08 -3.91
N ILE A 188 8.96 4.65 -2.75
CA ILE A 188 7.72 3.88 -2.66
C ILE A 188 6.54 4.77 -3.04
N LYS A 189 5.86 4.41 -4.13
CA LYS A 189 4.63 5.04 -4.62
C LYS A 189 3.39 4.24 -4.25
N SER A 190 3.52 2.93 -4.09
CA SER A 190 2.42 2.02 -3.74
C SER A 190 2.85 1.08 -2.63
N LEU A 191 2.11 1.07 -1.53
CA LEU A 191 2.38 0.26 -0.34
C LEU A 191 1.14 -0.57 0.02
N LEU A 192 1.34 -1.87 0.23
CA LEU A 192 0.32 -2.75 0.80
C LEU A 192 0.85 -3.39 2.08
N LEU A 193 0.12 -3.26 3.18
CA LEU A 193 0.37 -3.95 4.44
C LEU A 193 -0.77 -4.91 4.71
N ALA A 194 -0.48 -6.22 4.77
CA ALA A 194 -1.49 -7.26 4.93
C ALA A 194 -1.14 -8.27 6.02
N SER A 195 -2.15 -8.69 6.79
CA SER A 195 -2.11 -9.98 7.49
C SER A 195 -2.82 -11.06 6.68
N LYS A 196 -2.24 -12.26 6.58
CA LYS A 196 -2.88 -13.45 5.98
C LYS A 196 -4.01 -14.00 6.84
N SER A 197 -3.98 -13.74 8.15
CA SER A 197 -5.00 -14.23 9.08
C SER A 197 -5.83 -13.07 9.60
N ILE A 198 -7.16 -13.19 9.49
CA ILE A 198 -8.11 -12.21 9.99
C ILE A 198 -8.17 -12.22 11.52
N LEU A 199 -8.03 -13.41 12.14
CA LEU A 199 -8.01 -13.60 13.60
C LEU A 199 -6.81 -12.94 14.28
N PHE A 200 -5.69 -12.85 13.55
CA PHE A 200 -4.46 -12.20 13.99
C PHE A 200 -4.16 -10.99 13.10
N PRO A 201 -4.93 -9.90 13.25
CA PRO A 201 -4.68 -8.70 12.48
C PRO A 201 -3.31 -8.13 12.84
N TRP A 202 -2.58 -7.66 11.84
CA TRP A 202 -1.23 -7.19 12.07
C TRP A 202 -1.26 -5.80 12.75
N LYS A 203 -0.44 -5.68 13.80
CA LYS A 203 -0.22 -4.47 14.58
C LYS A 203 1.23 -4.00 14.41
N LEU A 204 1.43 -2.87 13.73
CA LEU A 204 2.68 -2.14 13.66
C LEU A 204 3.01 -1.53 15.02
N GLY A 205 4.25 -1.74 15.45
CA GLY A 205 4.87 -1.04 16.57
C GLY A 205 5.27 0.40 16.22
N GLN A 206 5.77 1.11 17.23
CA GLN A 206 6.05 2.53 17.16
C GLN A 206 7.07 2.89 16.06
N LYS A 207 8.14 2.10 15.90
CA LYS A 207 9.17 2.38 14.88
C LYS A 207 8.58 2.25 13.48
N SER A 208 7.74 1.24 13.27
CA SER A 208 7.01 1.03 12.01
C SER A 208 6.00 2.13 11.70
N LEU A 209 5.26 2.60 12.70
CA LEU A 209 4.34 3.74 12.54
C LEU A 209 5.09 5.03 12.16
N MET A 210 6.18 5.33 12.86
CA MET A 210 7.04 6.48 12.54
C MET A 210 7.57 6.38 11.12
N LYS A 211 8.14 5.22 10.74
CA LYS A 211 8.66 5.00 9.38
C LYS A 211 7.58 5.16 8.32
N LEU A 212 6.35 4.70 8.58
CA LEU A 212 5.21 4.86 7.66
C LEU A 212 4.87 6.34 7.43
N SER A 213 4.91 7.15 8.50
CA SER A 213 4.61 8.59 8.44
C SER A 213 5.67 9.39 7.65
N GLU A 214 6.91 8.90 7.59
CA GLU A 214 8.02 9.55 6.89
C GLU A 214 7.97 9.35 5.35
N LEU A 215 7.16 8.41 4.86
CA LEU A 215 7.10 8.06 3.44
C LEU A 215 6.34 9.09 2.60
N ARG A 216 7.04 10.18 2.22
CA ARG A 216 6.47 11.32 1.47
C ARG A 216 6.04 11.00 0.04
N SER A 217 6.56 9.95 -0.59
CA SER A 217 6.30 9.62 -2.01
C SER A 217 5.08 8.72 -2.23
N ILE A 218 4.43 8.25 -1.16
CA ILE A 218 3.31 7.31 -1.27
C ILE A 218 2.14 7.98 -1.97
N GLN A 219 1.64 7.31 -3.01
CA GLN A 219 0.43 7.67 -3.74
C GLN A 219 -0.71 6.69 -3.42
N ASN A 220 -0.40 5.43 -3.18
CA ASN A 220 -1.41 4.41 -2.87
C ASN A 220 -1.01 3.65 -1.60
N LEU A 221 -1.92 3.59 -0.63
CA LEU A 221 -1.77 2.79 0.59
C LEU A 221 -2.94 1.81 0.71
N ILE A 222 -2.63 0.53 0.82
CA ILE A 222 -3.62 -0.54 1.01
C ILE A 222 -3.32 -1.25 2.31
N LEU A 223 -4.33 -1.39 3.17
CA LEU A 223 -4.20 -1.98 4.50
C LEU A 223 -5.22 -3.10 4.58
N GLU A 224 -4.75 -4.33 4.72
CA GLU A 224 -5.57 -5.53 4.64
C GLU A 224 -5.46 -6.34 5.93
N ASN A 225 -6.59 -6.59 6.61
CA ASN A 225 -6.61 -7.31 7.89
C ASN A 225 -5.63 -6.71 8.95
N MET A 226 -5.63 -5.38 9.09
CA MET A 226 -4.77 -4.63 10.03
C MET A 226 -5.61 -4.10 11.19
N THR A 227 -5.06 -3.99 12.41
CA THR A 227 -5.75 -3.37 13.58
C THR A 227 -5.10 -2.10 14.11
N THR A 228 -4.02 -1.63 13.47
CA THR A 228 -3.26 -0.46 13.93
C THR A 228 -3.97 0.88 13.87
N PHE A 229 -5.16 0.96 13.30
CA PHE A 229 -5.92 2.19 13.29
C PHE A 229 -6.62 2.34 14.63
N ASP A 230 -5.84 2.66 15.66
CA ASP A 230 -6.36 3.27 16.86
C ASP A 230 -6.51 4.80 16.62
N PRO A 231 -7.74 5.31 16.51
CA PRO A 231 -8.05 6.73 16.32
C PRO A 231 -7.62 7.61 17.48
N PHE A 232 -7.35 7.02 18.64
CA PHE A 232 -6.93 7.74 19.84
C PHE A 232 -5.40 7.77 19.96
N SER A 233 -4.67 7.03 19.11
CA SER A 233 -3.22 7.13 19.07
C SER A 233 -2.84 8.45 18.39
N MET A 234 -2.18 9.35 19.13
CA MET A 234 -1.59 10.60 18.61
C MET A 234 -0.52 10.38 17.51
N TYR A 235 -0.24 9.13 17.15
CA TYR A 235 0.93 8.70 16.39
C TYR A 235 0.66 8.37 14.93
N LEU A 236 -0.61 8.28 14.51
CA LEU A 236 -0.94 7.93 13.13
C LEU A 236 -1.04 9.17 12.23
N LYS A 237 0.11 9.80 11.97
CA LYS A 237 0.24 10.75 10.84
C LYS A 237 0.38 9.94 9.55
N LEU A 238 -0.75 9.65 8.91
CA LEU A 238 -0.72 9.12 7.53
C LEU A 238 0.10 10.08 6.65
N PRO A 239 0.93 9.58 5.72
CA PRO A 239 1.62 10.43 4.76
C PRO A 239 0.60 10.98 3.75
N THR A 240 -0.08 12.06 4.10
CA THR A 240 -1.22 12.60 3.33
C THR A 240 -0.82 13.51 2.17
N THR A 241 0.44 13.94 2.10
CA THR A 241 0.86 15.00 1.16
C THR A 241 0.70 14.63 -0.31
N ASN A 242 0.97 13.37 -0.67
CA ASN A 242 0.91 12.86 -2.05
C ASN A 242 -0.06 11.68 -2.21
N LEU A 243 -0.78 11.32 -1.15
CA LEU A 243 -1.67 10.16 -1.12
C LEU A 243 -2.88 10.42 -2.04
N ALA A 244 -3.02 9.57 -3.05
CA ALA A 244 -4.08 9.60 -4.04
C ALA A 244 -5.08 8.44 -3.91
N SER A 245 -4.81 7.45 -3.04
CA SER A 245 -5.69 6.32 -2.74
C SER A 245 -5.35 5.70 -1.39
N LEU A 246 -6.36 5.41 -0.56
CA LEU A 246 -6.20 4.78 0.75
C LEU A 246 -7.29 3.73 0.96
N GLN A 247 -6.94 2.45 0.85
CA GLN A 247 -7.90 1.34 0.86
C GLN A 247 -7.74 0.48 2.11
N PHE A 248 -8.86 0.10 2.73
CA PHE A 248 -8.91 -0.75 3.92
C PHE A 248 -9.67 -2.03 3.63
N ARG A 249 -8.97 -3.14 3.41
CA ARG A 249 -9.59 -4.39 2.98
C ARG A 249 -9.69 -5.37 4.15
N MET A 250 -10.79 -6.12 4.16
CA MET A 250 -10.93 -7.35 4.93
C MET A 250 -10.99 -8.49 3.92
N ASP A 251 -10.15 -9.52 4.03
CA ASP A 251 -10.11 -10.59 3.03
C ASP A 251 -11.36 -11.48 3.12
N HIS A 252 -12.29 -11.29 2.18
CA HIS A 252 -13.54 -12.08 2.03
C HIS A 252 -13.35 -13.61 1.98
N ARG A 253 -12.12 -14.11 1.76
CA ARG A 253 -11.84 -15.56 1.67
C ARG A 253 -11.87 -16.29 3.01
N HIS A 254 -11.93 -15.59 4.15
CA HIS A 254 -12.02 -16.20 5.49
C HIS A 254 -13.38 -15.96 6.18
N ARG A 255 -14.48 -16.08 5.43
CA ARG A 255 -15.87 -15.92 5.94
C ARG A 255 -16.18 -16.72 7.21
N LEU A 256 -15.55 -17.88 7.43
CA LEU A 256 -15.78 -18.73 8.60
C LEU A 256 -15.05 -18.22 9.88
N ASP A 257 -13.90 -17.56 9.73
CA ASP A 257 -13.15 -16.98 10.86
C ASP A 257 -13.70 -15.61 11.28
N LEU A 258 -14.53 -15.01 10.43
CA LEU A 258 -15.13 -13.70 10.60
C LEU A 258 -16.18 -13.68 11.72
N ASP A 259 -16.86 -14.80 11.99
CA ASP A 259 -17.82 -14.95 13.09
C ASP A 259 -17.16 -14.96 14.49
N GLN A 260 -15.87 -15.28 14.54
CA GLN A 260 -15.07 -15.30 15.78
C GLN A 260 -14.37 -13.96 16.06
N MET A 261 -14.53 -12.96 15.19
CA MET A 261 -14.00 -11.63 15.48
C MET A 261 -14.68 -11.05 16.72
N THR A 262 -13.93 -10.23 17.47
CA THR A 262 -14.40 -9.48 18.64
C THR A 262 -14.17 -7.98 18.50
N PHE A 263 -13.47 -7.55 17.45
CA PHE A 263 -13.10 -6.16 17.21
C PHE A 263 -12.88 -5.90 15.72
N THR A 264 -13.20 -4.68 15.28
CA THR A 264 -13.21 -4.29 13.87
C THR A 264 -12.37 -3.02 13.69
N PRO A 265 -11.45 -2.98 12.71
CA PRO A 265 -10.68 -1.77 12.42
C PRO A 265 -11.49 -0.71 11.64
N ILE A 266 -12.68 -1.09 11.13
CA ILE A 266 -13.59 -0.23 10.40
C ILE A 266 -14.79 0.05 11.33
N ASN A 267 -14.79 1.21 11.97
CA ASN A 267 -15.86 1.67 12.87
C ASN A 267 -16.08 3.19 12.70
N GLY A 268 -17.04 3.78 13.41
CA GLY A 268 -17.38 5.21 13.34
C GLY A 268 -16.19 6.16 13.49
N SER A 269 -15.23 5.77 14.32
CA SER A 269 -14.02 6.56 14.55
C SER A 269 -13.07 6.63 13.34
N LEU A 270 -13.14 5.67 12.42
CA LEU A 270 -12.45 5.75 11.13
C LEU A 270 -13.04 6.85 10.24
N LEU A 271 -14.37 6.98 10.17
CA LEU A 271 -15.02 8.10 9.47
C LEU A 271 -14.62 9.44 10.12
N LYS A 272 -14.49 9.48 11.44
CA LYS A 272 -13.98 10.64 12.17
C LYS A 272 -12.54 11.01 11.73
N ILE A 273 -11.60 10.06 11.72
CA ILE A 273 -10.22 10.31 11.26
C ILE A 273 -10.18 10.77 9.81
N LEU A 274 -10.90 10.06 8.94
CA LEU A 274 -10.98 10.39 7.52
C LEU A 274 -11.48 11.82 7.37
N SER A 275 -12.52 12.21 8.12
CA SER A 275 -13.07 13.56 8.12
C SER A 275 -12.19 14.66 8.77
N ASP A 276 -11.13 14.31 9.51
CA ASP A 276 -10.13 15.26 10.01
C ASP A 276 -8.90 15.39 9.08
N SER A 277 -8.60 14.37 8.28
CA SER A 277 -7.30 14.25 7.57
C SER A 277 -7.20 15.00 6.23
N ALA A 278 -8.27 15.65 5.76
CA ALA A 278 -8.36 16.41 4.50
C ALA A 278 -7.69 15.76 3.25
N VAL A 279 -7.70 14.41 3.13
CA VAL A 279 -6.98 13.66 2.07
C VAL A 279 -7.49 14.02 0.65
N PRO A 280 -6.61 14.52 -0.25
CA PRO A 280 -6.99 14.79 -1.63
C PRO A 280 -7.22 13.49 -2.42
N ARG A 281 -8.39 13.31 -3.05
CA ARG A 281 -8.74 12.14 -3.89
C ARG A 281 -8.77 10.81 -3.11
N LEU A 282 -9.48 10.78 -1.99
CA LEU A 282 -9.69 9.58 -1.19
C LEU A 282 -10.45 8.50 -2.00
N ASP A 283 -9.92 7.28 -2.02
CA ASP A 283 -10.59 6.09 -2.56
C ASP A 283 -10.52 5.00 -1.49
N PHE A 284 -11.65 4.77 -0.82
CA PHE A 284 -11.78 3.92 0.35
C PHE A 284 -12.83 2.84 0.07
N SER A 285 -12.53 1.60 0.43
CA SER A 285 -13.48 0.50 0.28
C SER A 285 -13.34 -0.38 1.50
N ALA A 286 -14.40 -0.55 2.27
CA ALA A 286 -14.45 -1.36 3.47
C ALA A 286 -15.60 -2.37 3.37
N TYR A 287 -15.41 -3.43 2.60
CA TYR A 287 -16.41 -4.48 2.45
C TYR A 287 -16.29 -5.47 3.62
N SER A 288 -17.37 -5.62 4.39
CA SER A 288 -17.50 -6.65 5.41
C SER A 288 -18.96 -7.01 5.61
N GLU A 289 -19.28 -8.30 5.71
CA GLU A 289 -20.65 -8.82 5.92
C GLU A 289 -20.87 -9.28 7.37
N VAL A 290 -19.89 -9.07 8.26
CA VAL A 290 -19.95 -9.56 9.65
C VAL A 290 -20.81 -8.65 10.50
N SER A 291 -21.81 -9.21 11.18
CA SER A 291 -22.78 -8.46 11.99
C SER A 291 -22.17 -7.42 12.93
N GLN A 292 -21.09 -7.76 13.64
CA GLN A 292 -20.37 -6.85 14.55
C GLN A 292 -19.65 -5.70 13.83
N ILE A 293 -19.19 -5.94 12.59
CA ILE A 293 -18.56 -4.93 11.70
C ILE A 293 -19.64 -4.06 11.06
N VAL A 294 -20.80 -4.64 10.80
CA VAL A 294 -21.95 -3.94 10.22
C VAL A 294 -22.62 -3.05 11.29
N SER A 295 -22.50 -3.35 12.59
CA SER A 295 -22.98 -2.46 13.65
C SER A 295 -21.99 -1.37 14.08
N SER A 296 -20.76 -1.34 13.53
CA SER A 296 -19.67 -0.50 14.06
C SER A 296 -19.70 0.96 13.57
N ILE A 297 -20.49 1.25 12.54
CA ILE A 297 -20.73 2.59 12.00
C ILE A 297 -22.23 2.85 12.14
N ASP A 298 -22.59 3.81 12.98
CA ASP A 298 -23.97 4.21 13.20
C ASP A 298 -24.39 5.44 12.36
N SER A 299 -25.64 5.84 12.47
CA SER A 299 -26.18 6.98 11.71
C SER A 299 -25.63 8.33 12.20
N VAL A 300 -25.18 8.42 13.46
CA VAL A 300 -24.57 9.62 14.05
C VAL A 300 -23.18 9.85 13.48
N ASP A 301 -22.39 8.78 13.34
CA ASP A 301 -21.08 8.80 12.70
C ASP A 301 -21.17 9.31 11.26
N MET A 302 -22.15 8.81 10.49
CA MET A 302 -22.42 9.26 9.13
C MET A 302 -22.79 10.75 9.07
N CYS A 303 -23.65 11.22 9.98
CA CYS A 303 -24.01 12.64 10.06
C CYS A 303 -22.81 13.53 10.43
N CYS A 304 -21.96 13.07 11.35
CA CYS A 304 -20.73 13.77 11.73
C CYS A 304 -19.77 13.88 10.54
N PHE A 305 -19.64 12.81 9.75
CA PHE A 305 -18.85 12.82 8.51
C PHE A 305 -19.38 13.87 7.53
N ILE A 306 -20.69 13.92 7.29
CA ILE A 306 -21.33 14.92 6.41
C ILE A 306 -21.03 16.34 6.88
N LYS A 307 -21.24 16.62 8.16
CA LYS A 307 -21.04 17.96 8.74
C LYS A 307 -19.60 18.45 8.56
N ARG A 308 -18.63 17.57 8.79
CA ARG A 308 -17.20 17.88 8.65
C ARG A 308 -16.79 18.05 7.19
N TRP A 309 -17.26 17.18 6.29
CA TRP A 309 -17.04 17.32 4.86
C TRP A 309 -17.60 18.64 4.33
N HIS A 310 -18.85 18.96 4.69
CA HIS A 310 -19.54 20.17 4.26
C HIS A 310 -18.79 21.45 4.63
N SER A 311 -18.24 21.48 5.85
CA SER A 311 -17.57 22.64 6.44
C SER A 311 -16.05 22.66 6.17
N SER A 312 -15.54 21.72 5.38
CA SER A 312 -14.11 21.61 5.11
C SER A 312 -13.58 22.81 4.30
N ILE A 313 -12.28 23.11 4.42
CA ILE A 313 -11.68 24.29 3.76
C ILE A 313 -11.76 24.17 2.24
N LYS A 314 -11.57 22.95 1.72
CA LYS A 314 -11.67 22.58 0.31
C LYS A 314 -12.37 21.24 0.20
N PRO A 315 -13.24 21.05 -0.81
CA PRO A 315 -13.85 19.76 -1.05
C PRO A 315 -12.77 18.75 -1.46
N TRP A 316 -12.52 17.77 -0.60
CA TRP A 316 -11.85 16.53 -0.99
C TRP A 316 -12.75 15.67 -1.87
N ILE A 317 -12.16 15.16 -2.94
CA ILE A 317 -12.81 14.22 -3.86
C ILE A 317 -12.79 12.82 -3.24
N ILE A 318 -13.97 12.23 -3.10
CA ILE A 318 -14.17 10.86 -2.61
C ILE A 318 -14.61 10.01 -3.81
N LYS A 319 -13.74 9.11 -4.29
CA LYS A 319 -14.09 8.20 -5.38
C LYS A 319 -15.14 7.18 -4.97
N GLY A 320 -15.04 6.71 -3.73
CA GLY A 320 -15.98 5.81 -3.09
C GLY A 320 -15.56 5.58 -1.64
N ILE A 321 -16.54 5.42 -0.75
CA ILE A 321 -16.46 4.79 0.57
C ILE A 321 -17.60 3.79 0.59
N SER A 322 -17.30 2.50 0.54
CA SER A 322 -18.32 1.45 0.57
C SER A 322 -18.21 0.66 1.87
N PHE A 323 -19.32 0.48 2.59
CA PHE A 323 -19.39 -0.33 3.81
C PHE A 323 -20.81 -0.86 4.02
N ASN A 324 -20.94 -1.93 4.80
CA ASN A 324 -22.24 -2.42 5.23
C ASN A 324 -22.54 -1.87 6.63
N SER A 325 -23.79 -1.49 6.89
CA SER A 325 -24.25 -1.07 8.22
C SER A 325 -25.61 -1.65 8.58
N THR A 326 -25.91 -1.82 9.88
CA THR A 326 -27.26 -2.14 10.39
C THR A 326 -28.20 -0.95 10.25
N VAL A 327 -27.66 0.25 10.05
CA VAL A 327 -28.41 1.48 9.84
C VAL A 327 -29.23 1.37 8.56
N THR A 328 -30.55 1.39 8.73
CA THR A 328 -31.49 1.44 7.62
C THR A 328 -31.58 2.85 7.04
N ILE A 329 -32.20 2.98 5.87
CA ILE A 329 -32.47 4.31 5.29
C ILE A 329 -33.33 5.18 6.20
N ASP A 330 -34.29 4.60 6.93
CA ASP A 330 -35.19 5.35 7.79
C ASP A 330 -34.51 5.79 9.10
N ASP A 331 -33.62 4.96 9.64
CA ASP A 331 -32.76 5.32 10.77
C ASP A 331 -31.85 6.50 10.39
N PHE A 332 -31.23 6.43 9.22
CA PHE A 332 -30.37 7.48 8.71
C PHE A 332 -31.16 8.77 8.45
N ARG A 333 -32.33 8.69 7.81
CA ARG A 333 -33.22 9.83 7.57
C ARG A 333 -33.60 10.52 8.88
N SER A 334 -33.96 9.74 9.90
CA SER A 334 -34.30 10.26 11.23
C SER A 334 -33.11 10.95 11.90
N ALA A 335 -31.91 10.38 11.78
CA ALA A 335 -30.69 10.99 12.31
C ALA A 335 -30.34 12.30 11.60
N VAL A 336 -30.44 12.34 10.26
CA VAL A 336 -30.22 13.54 9.45
C VAL A 336 -31.13 14.68 9.92
N TYR A 337 -32.44 14.44 10.05
CA TYR A 337 -33.39 15.48 10.47
C TYR A 337 -33.15 15.97 11.90
N LYS A 338 -32.62 15.11 12.78
CA LYS A 338 -32.31 15.48 14.17
C LYS A 338 -30.98 16.19 14.32
N SER A 339 -29.97 15.81 13.54
CA SER A 339 -28.57 16.15 13.78
C SER A 339 -27.97 17.14 12.78
N LEU A 340 -28.60 17.32 11.61
CA LEU A 340 -28.13 18.21 10.55
C LEU A 340 -29.20 19.27 10.22
N PRO A 341 -28.80 20.49 9.78
CA PRO A 341 -29.75 21.48 9.28
C PRO A 341 -30.57 20.94 8.11
N SER A 342 -31.80 21.43 7.93
CA SER A 342 -32.78 20.93 6.95
C SER A 342 -32.29 20.90 5.50
N ASN A 343 -31.26 21.68 5.16
CA ASN A 343 -30.72 21.81 3.81
C ASN A 343 -29.41 21.03 3.60
N PHE A 344 -28.96 20.24 4.59
CA PHE A 344 -27.68 19.54 4.49
C PHE A 344 -27.76 18.27 3.66
N ALA A 345 -28.72 17.38 3.90
CA ALA A 345 -28.81 16.11 3.18
C ALA A 345 -30.18 16.01 2.50
N ILE A 346 -30.24 16.49 1.26
CA ILE A 346 -31.46 16.51 0.44
C ILE A 346 -31.69 15.10 -0.08
N PRO A 347 -32.86 14.48 0.19
CA PRO A 347 -33.18 13.17 -0.37
C PRO A 347 -33.37 13.30 -1.89
N ILE A 348 -32.80 12.37 -2.64
CA ILE A 348 -32.94 12.23 -4.09
C ILE A 348 -33.37 10.79 -4.42
N PRO A 349 -33.92 10.52 -5.63
CA PRO A 349 -34.44 9.20 -5.99
C PRO A 349 -33.43 8.06 -5.79
N TYR A 350 -33.95 6.84 -5.64
CA TYR A 350 -33.17 5.60 -5.47
C TYR A 350 -32.35 5.53 -4.18
N CYS A 351 -32.97 5.88 -3.04
CA CYS A 351 -32.35 5.73 -1.71
C CYS A 351 -31.03 6.51 -1.58
N ARG A 352 -31.02 7.74 -2.09
CA ARG A 352 -29.84 8.60 -2.11
C ARG A 352 -30.06 9.90 -1.32
N PHE A 353 -28.99 10.42 -0.76
CA PHE A 353 -28.93 11.73 -0.12
C PHE A 353 -27.78 12.53 -0.70
N GLN A 354 -27.98 13.84 -0.86
CA GLN A 354 -26.97 14.75 -1.39
C GLN A 354 -26.72 15.92 -0.45
N THR A 355 -25.45 16.24 -0.23
CA THR A 355 -25.00 17.41 0.52
C THR A 355 -24.04 18.24 -0.33
N ALA A 356 -24.39 19.49 -0.63
CA ALA A 356 -23.48 20.41 -1.32
C ALA A 356 -22.37 20.90 -0.38
N HIS A 357 -21.17 21.16 -0.91
CA HIS A 357 -20.07 21.76 -0.13
C HIS A 357 -20.35 23.24 0.17
N GLN A 358 -20.04 23.72 1.38
CA GLN A 358 -20.36 25.09 1.80
C GLN A 358 -19.75 26.16 0.88
N LYS A 359 -18.48 25.96 0.49
CA LYS A 359 -17.72 26.92 -0.35
C LYS A 359 -17.73 26.60 -1.84
N SER A 360 -18.07 25.37 -2.22
CA SER A 360 -17.96 24.87 -3.60
C SER A 360 -19.26 24.17 -3.97
N ARG A 361 -20.31 24.98 -4.14
CA ARG A 361 -21.69 24.50 -4.23
C ARG A 361 -21.94 23.53 -5.39
N ASN A 362 -21.09 23.54 -6.41
CA ASN A 362 -21.11 22.63 -7.56
C ASN A 362 -20.56 21.22 -7.27
N ILE A 363 -19.98 20.99 -6.09
CA ILE A 363 -19.50 19.69 -5.63
C ILE A 363 -20.44 19.20 -4.53
N VAL A 364 -20.93 17.97 -4.69
CA VAL A 364 -21.83 17.31 -3.74
C VAL A 364 -21.22 16.04 -3.18
N LEU A 365 -21.57 15.74 -1.95
CA LEU A 365 -21.37 14.46 -1.30
C LEU A 365 -22.66 13.65 -1.45
N GLU A 366 -22.56 12.50 -2.10
CA GLU A 366 -23.66 11.57 -2.30
C GLU A 366 -23.54 10.40 -1.34
N PHE A 367 -24.62 10.08 -0.66
CA PHE A 367 -24.81 8.83 0.07
C PHE A 367 -25.84 8.01 -0.68
N ALA A 368 -25.48 6.82 -1.14
CA ALA A 368 -26.41 5.86 -1.71
C ALA A 368 -26.49 4.65 -0.78
N CYS A 369 -27.67 4.05 -0.65
CA CYS A 369 -27.81 2.78 0.04
C CYS A 369 -28.55 1.73 -0.79
N TYR A 370 -28.13 0.48 -0.60
CA TYR A 370 -28.70 -0.71 -1.22
C TYR A 370 -29.05 -1.70 -0.10
N ALA A 371 -30.31 -2.12 -0.03
CA ALA A 371 -30.70 -3.18 0.90
C ALA A 371 -30.01 -4.49 0.51
N ASN A 372 -29.35 -5.16 1.45
CA ASN A 372 -28.63 -6.41 1.22
C ASN A 372 -28.93 -7.41 2.34
N GLY A 373 -30.14 -7.98 2.33
CA GLY A 373 -30.59 -8.94 3.35
C GLY A 373 -30.65 -8.31 4.74
N ASN A 374 -29.85 -8.83 5.69
CA ASN A 374 -29.82 -8.38 7.09
C ASN A 374 -28.98 -7.10 7.31
N ALA A 375 -28.45 -6.49 6.25
CA ALA A 375 -27.62 -5.29 6.32
C ALA A 375 -27.95 -4.32 5.18
N THR A 376 -27.63 -3.04 5.39
CA THR A 376 -27.72 -2.01 4.35
C THR A 376 -26.31 -1.68 3.86
N GLN A 377 -26.06 -1.84 2.56
CA GLN A 377 -24.81 -1.40 1.96
C GLN A 377 -24.88 0.11 1.69
N TRP A 378 -23.96 0.86 2.27
CA TRP A 378 -23.80 2.30 2.08
C TRP A 378 -22.62 2.60 1.17
N ILE A 379 -22.81 3.54 0.25
CA ILE A 379 -21.77 4.06 -0.65
C ILE A 379 -21.75 5.58 -0.56
N ILE A 380 -20.61 6.14 -0.17
CA ILE A 380 -20.36 7.58 -0.12
C ILE A 380 -19.42 7.97 -1.26
N ARG A 381 -19.75 9.00 -2.03
CA ARG A 381 -18.88 9.51 -3.10
C ARG A 381 -19.08 11.00 -3.32
N THR A 382 -18.09 11.67 -3.89
CA THR A 382 -18.30 13.05 -4.37
C THR A 382 -18.74 13.02 -5.83
N GLY A 383 -19.81 13.76 -6.12
CA GLY A 383 -20.28 14.04 -7.47
C GLY A 383 -20.15 15.53 -7.81
N HIS A 384 -20.40 15.84 -9.07
CA HIS A 384 -20.70 17.21 -9.49
C HIS A 384 -22.21 17.33 -9.64
N LEU A 385 -22.75 18.48 -9.22
CA LEU A 385 -24.07 18.88 -9.71
C LEU A 385 -23.86 19.23 -11.17
N ASP A 386 -24.25 18.33 -12.07
CA ASP A 386 -24.40 18.69 -13.46
C ASP A 386 -25.42 19.84 -13.50
N SER A 387 -24.95 21.02 -13.87
CA SER A 387 -25.83 22.11 -14.25
C SER A 387 -26.64 21.60 -15.45
N CYS A 388 -27.92 21.34 -15.23
CA CYS A 388 -28.89 21.29 -16.32
C CYS A 388 -28.73 22.53 -17.22
#